data_AF-A0A832JCC4-F1
#
_entry.id   AF-A0A832JCC4-F1
#
_cell.length_a   1.000
_cell.length_b   1.000
_cell.length_c   1.000
_cell.angle_alpha   90.00
_cell.angle_beta   90.00
_cell.angle_gamma   90.00
#
_symmetry.space_group_name_H-M   'P 1'
#
loop_
_entity.id
_entity.type
_entity.pdbx_description
1 polymer ?
#
loop_
_entity_poly.entity_id
_entity_poly.type
_entity_poly.pdbx_seq_one_letter_code
_entity_poly.pdbx_strand_id
1 'polypeptide(L)'
;MSDIKDGVCFEGMGSFSIDQMRCNFQFGADAVWRIRHGRKAEMLKNVVYQSITTDFWNACEAICDERFWRPYGVLNCGKGDPMQIAQMTHGAAPARFRRIRTGTARTF
;
A
#
# COMPACT_ATOMS: atom_id res chain seq x y z
N MET A 1 13.38 5.31 -7.87
CA MET A 1 13.01 6.53 -7.12
C MET A 1 13.67 7.78 -7.67
N SER A 2 14.87 7.70 -8.25
CA SER A 2 15.68 8.86 -8.69
C SER A 2 14.95 9.87 -9.61
N ASP A 3 13.93 9.45 -10.34
CA ASP A 3 13.13 10.25 -11.26
C ASP A 3 11.84 10.82 -10.63
N ILE A 4 11.53 10.47 -9.37
CA ILE A 4 10.36 10.96 -8.64
C ILE A 4 10.68 12.34 -8.05
N LYS A 5 10.16 13.41 -8.64
CA LYS A 5 10.32 14.77 -8.13
C LYS A 5 9.64 14.95 -6.77
N ASP A 6 8.41 14.46 -6.64
CA ASP A 6 7.60 14.57 -5.44
C ASP A 6 6.63 13.40 -5.33
N GLY A 7 6.45 12.83 -4.14
CA GLY A 7 5.62 11.63 -3.96
C GLY A 7 5.51 11.17 -2.52
N VAL A 8 4.93 9.98 -2.33
CA VAL A 8 4.77 9.33 -1.02
C VAL A 8 5.21 7.87 -1.14
N CYS A 9 6.04 7.41 -0.21
CA CYS A 9 6.52 6.04 -0.13
C CYS A 9 5.88 5.37 1.09
N PHE A 10 5.17 4.27 0.85
CA PHE A 10 4.57 3.43 1.87
C PHE A 10 5.45 2.19 2.06
N GLU A 11 5.81 1.88 3.29
CA GLU A 11 6.67 0.75 3.64
C GLU A 11 6.06 -0.10 4.76
N GLY A 12 6.15 -1.42 4.59
CA GLY A 12 5.58 -2.38 5.53
C GLY A 12 4.09 -2.60 5.28
N MET A 13 3.38 -3.03 6.33
CA MET A 13 1.99 -3.45 6.27
C MET A 13 1.19 -2.77 7.38
N GLY A 14 0.28 -1.88 7.01
CA GLY A 14 -0.59 -1.20 7.97
C GLY A 14 -2.00 -1.77 7.99
N SER A 15 -2.95 -0.90 8.29
CA SER A 15 -4.37 -1.24 8.22
C SER A 15 -4.82 -1.51 6.79
N PHE A 16 -5.81 -2.38 6.62
CA PHE A 16 -6.44 -2.64 5.35
C PHE A 16 -7.95 -2.74 5.47
N SER A 17 -8.65 -2.15 4.51
CA SER A 17 -10.09 -2.24 4.37
C SER A 17 -10.43 -2.38 2.89
N ILE A 18 -11.32 -3.32 2.58
CA ILE A 18 -11.78 -3.60 1.21
C ILE A 18 -13.30 -3.75 1.28
N ASP A 19 -14.01 -3.16 0.33
CA ASP A 19 -15.46 -3.30 0.26
C ASP A 19 -15.91 -4.71 -0.12
N GLN A 20 -17.21 -4.99 0.03
CA GLN A 20 -17.76 -6.33 -0.22
C GLN A 20 -17.61 -6.76 -1.69
N MET A 21 -17.74 -5.81 -2.61
CA MET A 21 -17.60 -6.08 -4.05
C MET A 21 -16.15 -6.19 -4.51
N ARG A 22 -15.16 -5.91 -3.62
CA ARG A 22 -13.72 -5.89 -3.93
C ARG A 22 -13.33 -4.86 -4.99
N CYS A 23 -14.16 -3.83 -5.16
CA CYS A 23 -13.94 -2.73 -6.06
C CYS A 23 -13.11 -1.63 -5.40
N ASN A 24 -13.42 -1.30 -4.14
CA ASN A 24 -12.82 -0.20 -3.40
C ASN A 24 -11.91 -0.73 -2.29
N PHE A 25 -10.75 -0.11 -2.10
CA PHE A 25 -9.87 -0.41 -0.98
C PHE A 25 -9.24 0.84 -0.35
N GLN A 26 -8.78 0.69 0.88
CA GLN A 26 -7.96 1.66 1.59
C GLN A 26 -6.90 0.91 2.40
N PHE A 27 -5.62 1.19 2.14
CA PHE A 27 -4.48 0.57 2.82
C PHE A 27 -3.56 1.62 3.47
N GLY A 28 -3.07 1.29 4.66
CA GLY A 28 -2.00 2.00 5.37
C GLY A 28 -0.68 1.24 5.29
N ALA A 29 0.32 1.76 5.99
CA ALA A 29 1.65 1.16 6.08
C ALA A 29 2.26 1.40 7.47
N ASP A 30 3.29 0.64 7.83
CA ASP A 30 4.03 0.82 9.09
C ASP A 30 4.79 2.15 9.10
N ALA A 31 5.36 2.52 7.94
CA ALA A 31 6.03 3.79 7.75
C ALA A 31 5.60 4.44 6.44
N VAL A 32 5.34 5.74 6.49
CA VAL A 32 5.03 6.54 5.29
C VAL A 32 5.99 7.71 5.22
N TRP A 33 6.61 7.94 4.06
CA TRP A 33 7.60 8.99 3.85
C TRP A 33 7.20 9.88 2.69
N ARG A 34 7.42 11.20 2.81
CA ARG A 34 7.46 12.07 1.65
C ARG A 34 8.69 11.72 0.82
N ILE A 35 8.52 11.64 -0.49
CA ILE A 35 9.63 11.57 -1.45
C ILE A 35 9.82 12.96 -2.04
N ARG A 36 11.04 13.49 -1.95
CA ARG A 36 11.47 14.73 -2.60
C ARG A 36 12.75 14.46 -3.39
N HIS A 37 12.74 14.78 -4.69
CA HIS A 37 13.88 14.57 -5.60
C HIS A 37 14.51 13.17 -5.49
N GLY A 38 13.64 12.15 -5.46
CA GLY A 38 14.02 10.74 -5.42
C GLY A 38 14.56 10.23 -4.10
N ARG A 39 14.43 10.99 -3.01
CA ARG A 39 14.87 10.61 -1.66
C ARG A 39 13.73 10.71 -0.65
N LYS A 40 13.76 9.86 0.37
CA LYS A 40 12.88 10.00 1.54
C LYS A 40 13.25 11.27 2.29
N ALA A 41 12.26 12.07 2.61
CA ALA A 41 12.37 13.30 3.39
C ALA A 41 11.66 13.11 4.74
N GLU A 42 10.62 13.87 5.02
CA GLU A 42 9.84 13.76 6.25
C GLU A 42 8.96 12.49 6.32
N MET A 43 8.82 11.94 7.52
CA MET A 43 7.83 10.89 7.79
C MET A 43 6.43 11.51 7.90
N LEU A 44 5.44 10.87 7.30
CA LEU A 44 4.06 11.29 7.30
C LEU A 44 3.25 10.42 8.28
N LYS A 45 2.47 11.07 9.13
CA LYS A 45 1.64 10.39 10.14
C LYS A 45 0.25 10.07 9.60
N ASN A 46 -0.25 8.88 9.92
CA ASN A 46 -1.62 8.44 9.67
C ASN A 46 -2.05 8.60 8.19
N VAL A 47 -1.16 8.31 7.25
CA VAL A 47 -1.49 8.38 5.83
C VAL A 47 -1.95 7.01 5.32
N VAL A 48 -3.03 7.02 4.55
CA VAL A 48 -3.55 5.86 3.82
C VAL A 48 -3.64 6.20 2.34
N TYR A 49 -3.56 5.18 1.49
CA TYR A 49 -3.91 5.30 0.07
C TYR A 49 -5.17 4.51 -0.22
N GLN A 50 -5.97 5.01 -1.16
CA GLN A 50 -7.28 4.46 -1.48
C GLN A 50 -7.56 4.60 -2.97
N SER A 51 -8.21 3.61 -3.55
CA SER A 51 -8.51 3.58 -4.98
C SER A 51 -9.57 2.53 -5.34
N ILE A 52 -9.96 2.54 -6.60
CA ILE A 52 -10.64 1.41 -7.25
C ILE A 52 -9.58 0.43 -7.74
N THR A 53 -9.78 -0.87 -7.52
CA THR A 53 -8.83 -1.93 -7.88
C THR A 53 -8.33 -1.79 -9.32
N THR A 54 -9.22 -1.63 -10.30
CA THR A 54 -8.84 -1.50 -11.72
C THR A 54 -8.04 -0.24 -11.99
N ASP A 55 -8.43 0.90 -11.38
CA ASP A 55 -7.75 2.18 -11.58
C ASP A 55 -6.35 2.17 -10.97
N PHE A 56 -6.20 1.54 -9.80
CA PHE A 56 -4.91 1.39 -9.14
C PHE A 56 -3.94 0.59 -10.00
N TRP A 57 -4.36 -0.57 -10.52
CA TRP A 57 -3.49 -1.39 -11.36
C TRP A 57 -3.21 -0.73 -12.71
N ASN A 58 -4.18 -0.03 -13.32
CA ASN A 58 -3.96 0.78 -14.52
C ASN A 58 -3.02 1.97 -14.30
N ALA A 59 -2.86 2.41 -13.05
CA ALA A 59 -1.93 3.47 -12.66
C ALA A 59 -0.51 2.96 -12.34
N CYS A 60 -0.26 1.65 -12.40
CA CYS A 60 1.06 1.07 -12.21
C CYS A 60 2.00 1.50 -13.35
N GLU A 61 3.07 2.19 -13.01
CA GLU A 61 4.03 2.74 -13.98
C GLU A 61 5.32 1.91 -14.03
N ALA A 62 5.72 1.33 -12.89
CA ALA A 62 6.92 0.53 -12.80
C ALA A 62 6.84 -0.45 -11.63
N ILE A 63 7.49 -1.60 -11.79
CA ILE A 63 7.67 -2.62 -10.74
C ILE A 63 9.16 -2.95 -10.72
N CYS A 64 9.76 -3.05 -9.54
CA CYS A 64 11.14 -3.50 -9.40
C CYS A 64 11.30 -4.96 -9.86
N ASP A 65 12.49 -5.31 -10.35
CA ASP A 65 12.78 -6.68 -10.76
C ASP A 65 12.86 -7.66 -9.58
N GLU A 66 13.07 -8.93 -9.90
CA GLU A 66 13.10 -10.06 -8.99
C GLU A 66 14.07 -9.91 -7.81
N ARG A 67 15.13 -9.10 -7.94
CA ARG A 67 16.10 -8.85 -6.86
C ARG A 67 15.47 -8.14 -5.67
N PHE A 68 14.36 -7.44 -5.89
CA PHE A 68 13.61 -6.72 -4.87
C PHE A 68 12.32 -7.42 -4.45
N TRP A 69 11.98 -8.56 -5.06
CA TRP A 69 10.82 -9.34 -4.69
C TRP A 69 11.01 -9.95 -3.30
N ARG A 70 9.98 -9.88 -2.46
CA ARG A 70 9.96 -10.50 -1.14
C ARG A 70 8.63 -11.19 -0.87
N PRO A 71 8.62 -12.33 -0.16
CA PRO A 71 7.40 -12.90 0.38
C PRO A 71 6.94 -12.09 1.60
N TYR A 72 5.64 -11.85 1.67
CA TYR A 72 4.96 -11.24 2.80
C TYR A 72 3.93 -12.24 3.32
N GLY A 73 3.79 -12.31 4.64
CA GLY A 73 2.86 -13.21 5.31
C GLY A 73 1.89 -12.44 6.19
N VAL A 74 0.64 -12.86 6.22
CA VAL A 74 -0.37 -12.42 7.17
C VAL A 74 -0.84 -13.61 8.00
N LEU A 75 -0.92 -13.42 9.31
CA LEU A 75 -1.30 -14.48 10.25
C LEU A 75 -2.83 -14.68 10.33
N ASN A 76 -3.62 -13.78 9.74
CA ASN A 76 -5.07 -13.86 9.69
C ASN A 76 -5.58 -13.59 8.26
N CYS A 77 -6.76 -14.13 7.93
CA CYS A 77 -7.40 -13.95 6.63
C CYS A 77 -8.23 -12.65 6.56
N GLY A 78 -8.44 -11.98 7.71
CA GLY A 78 -9.30 -10.79 7.81
C GLY A 78 -10.75 -11.03 7.41
N LYS A 79 -11.24 -12.28 7.47
CA LYS A 79 -12.58 -12.70 7.07
C LYS A 79 -13.33 -13.36 8.21
N GLY A 80 -14.65 -13.17 8.23
CA GLY A 80 -15.58 -13.85 9.15
C GLY A 80 -15.96 -13.02 10.37
N ASP A 81 -17.19 -13.20 10.83
CA ASP A 81 -17.65 -12.82 12.16
C ASP A 81 -18.40 -14.03 12.77
N PRO A 82 -17.76 -14.81 13.67
CA PRO A 82 -16.46 -14.57 14.28
C PRO A 82 -15.27 -14.73 13.31
N MET A 83 -14.14 -14.07 13.63
CA MET A 83 -12.92 -14.03 12.82
C MET A 83 -12.39 -15.43 12.50
N GLN A 84 -12.20 -15.73 11.21
CA GLN A 84 -11.56 -16.96 10.75
C GLN A 84 -10.05 -16.74 10.60
N ILE A 85 -9.27 -17.61 11.24
CA ILE A 85 -7.81 -17.57 11.17
C ILE A 85 -7.35 -18.53 10.07
N ALA A 86 -6.65 -17.98 9.08
CA ALA A 86 -5.85 -18.75 8.14
C ALA A 86 -4.57 -17.97 7.87
N GLN A 87 -3.44 -18.68 7.83
CA GLN A 87 -2.16 -18.10 7.44
C GLN A 87 -2.13 -17.98 5.92
N MET A 88 -1.83 -16.77 5.43
CA MET A 88 -1.75 -16.50 4.00
C MET A 88 -0.42 -15.82 3.67
N THR A 89 0.08 -16.04 2.46
CA THR A 89 1.28 -15.39 1.95
C THR A 89 1.05 -14.87 0.54
N HIS A 90 1.71 -13.77 0.21
CA HIS A 90 1.83 -13.25 -1.14
C HIS A 90 3.20 -12.64 -1.34
N GLY A 91 3.70 -12.63 -2.57
CA GLY A 91 4.95 -11.96 -2.92
C GLY A 91 4.72 -10.63 -3.60
N ALA A 92 5.55 -9.64 -3.29
CA ALA A 92 5.56 -8.39 -4.03
C ALA A 92 6.96 -7.79 -4.10
N ALA A 93 7.21 -7.03 -5.17
CA ALA A 93 8.34 -6.11 -5.25
C ALA A 93 7.81 -4.68 -5.10
N PRO A 94 8.66 -3.71 -4.68
CA PRO A 94 8.29 -2.31 -4.71
C PRO A 94 7.79 -1.89 -6.09
N ALA A 95 6.69 -1.15 -6.12
CA ALA A 95 6.07 -0.69 -7.34
C ALA A 95 5.68 0.79 -7.23
N ARG A 96 5.64 1.47 -8.37
CA ARG A 96 5.28 2.87 -8.51
C ARG A 96 3.92 2.98 -9.15
N PHE A 97 3.05 3.76 -8.51
CA PHE A 97 1.69 4.04 -9.00
C PHE A 97 1.50 5.55 -9.11
N ARG A 98 0.95 6.02 -10.23
CA ARG A 98 0.72 7.45 -10.45
C ARG A 98 -0.65 7.90 -9.95
N ARG A 99 -0.70 9.11 -9.39
CA ARG A 99 -1.95 9.82 -9.09
C ARG A 99 -2.92 9.01 -8.20
N ILE A 100 -2.38 8.21 -7.28
CA ILE A 100 -3.19 7.52 -6.28
C ILE A 100 -3.60 8.52 -5.19
N ARG A 101 -4.87 8.47 -4.79
CA ARG A 101 -5.40 9.34 -3.74
C ARG A 101 -4.84 8.89 -2.39
N THR A 102 -4.12 9.79 -1.74
CA THR A 102 -3.71 9.65 -0.34
C THR A 102 -4.64 10.46 0.56
N GLY A 103 -4.94 9.97 1.74
CA GLY A 103 -5.73 10.68 2.75
C GLY A 103 -5.20 10.42 4.16
N THR A 104 -5.76 11.12 5.15
CA THR A 104 -5.45 10.87 6.56
C THR A 104 -6.43 9.84 7.12
N ALA A 105 -5.93 8.76 7.70
CA ALA A 105 -6.72 7.89 8.56
C ALA A 105 -7.16 8.72 9.78
N ARG A 106 -8.44 9.09 9.82
CA ARG A 106 -9.06 9.66 11.02
C ARG A 106 -9.35 8.49 11.97
N THR A 107 -8.69 8.49 13.12
CA THR A 107 -9.15 7.69 14.25
C THR A 107 -10.45 8.32 14.75
N PHE A 108 -11.53 7.55 14.80
CA PHE A 108 -12.78 7.96 15.45
C PHE A 108 -12.59 8.02 16.96
#